data_AF-A0AAV3TYQ2-F1
#
_entry.id   AF-A0AAV3TYQ2-F1
#
_cell.length_a   1.000
_cell.length_b   1.000
_cell.length_c   1.000
_cell.angle_alpha   90.00
_cell.angle_beta   90.00
_cell.angle_gamma   90.00
#
_symmetry.space_group_name_H-M   'P 1'
#
loop_
_entity.id
_entity.type
_entity.pdbx_description
1 polymer ?
#
loop_
_entity_poly.entity_id
_entity_poly.type
_entity_poly.pdbx_seq_one_letter_code
_entity_poly.pdbx_strand_id
1 'polypeptide(L)'
;MEACGSSYYWARELMSLGHEVKLMNPKFVQPYVKGNKNDYNDAEAICEAVQRPNMRFVDLKTPEQQAVLHLHQSRQLLIRERVSLGNHIRALLSEFGIVFAKSVRVFEESVPAVLADETNDLPAISRRSAGVMWAAYQKSQSSIADLERELALWHKDNEASRRLAEVPGIGIQTASALVAKLGNGRSFRNGREVAAFVGLVPKQASSGGKEKLLGIIKRGDGYLRRLLVQGAKSVIRQVKRRHSAGLAGGHPWVESLLEHKHPNKVAIALANKMARIAWVILAREERNRCATTQ
;
A
#
# COMPACT_ATOMS: atom_id res chain seq x y z
N MET A 1 19.33 -17.61 0.24
CA MET A 1 18.00 -18.13 0.60
C MET A 1 16.92 -17.38 -0.18
N GLU A 2 15.81 -18.04 -0.48
CA GLU A 2 14.64 -17.39 -1.07
C GLU A 2 13.86 -16.58 -0.02
N ALA A 3 13.35 -15.40 -0.40
CA ALA A 3 12.56 -14.56 0.48
C ALA A 3 11.12 -15.10 0.59
N CYS A 4 10.71 -15.41 1.82
CA CYS A 4 9.38 -15.91 2.17
C CYS A 4 8.88 -15.27 3.48
N GLY A 5 7.74 -15.73 4.01
CA GLY A 5 7.16 -15.15 5.24
C GLY A 5 8.08 -15.25 6.45
N SER A 6 8.78 -16.38 6.62
CA SER A 6 9.68 -16.66 7.73
C SER A 6 11.16 -16.35 7.44
N SER A 7 11.50 -15.98 6.20
CA SER A 7 12.92 -15.85 5.79
C SER A 7 13.67 -14.79 6.57
N TYR A 8 13.00 -13.73 7.03
CA TYR A 8 13.66 -12.68 7.83
C TYR A 8 14.05 -13.16 9.23
N TYR A 9 13.26 -14.03 9.86
CA TYR A 9 13.62 -14.64 11.15
C TYR A 9 14.86 -15.51 10.97
N TRP A 10 14.80 -16.47 10.04
CA TRP A 10 15.91 -17.38 9.78
C TRP A 10 17.17 -16.67 9.31
N ALA A 11 17.04 -15.59 8.53
CA ALA A 11 18.19 -14.78 8.15
C ALA A 11 18.91 -14.18 9.37
N ARG A 12 18.17 -13.71 10.39
CA ARG A 12 18.78 -13.20 11.63
C ARG A 12 19.44 -14.31 12.44
N GLU A 13 18.77 -15.45 12.60
CA GLU A 13 19.34 -16.59 13.30
C GLU A 13 20.65 -17.05 12.64
N LEU A 14 20.64 -17.24 11.32
CA LEU A 14 21.84 -17.64 10.58
C LEU A 14 22.96 -16.58 10.65
N MET A 15 22.62 -15.30 10.63
CA MET A 15 23.60 -14.23 10.84
C MET A 15 24.19 -14.25 12.26
N SER A 16 23.40 -14.56 13.29
CA SER A 16 23.93 -14.71 14.66
C SER A 16 24.88 -15.89 14.82
N LEU A 17 24.76 -16.90 13.95
CA LEU A 17 25.69 -18.03 13.85
C LEU A 17 26.93 -17.72 12.99
N GLY A 18 27.07 -16.49 12.48
CA GLY A 18 28.23 -16.04 11.70
C GLY A 18 28.10 -16.21 10.19
N HIS A 19 26.93 -16.54 9.66
CA HIS A 19 26.73 -16.69 8.21
C HIS A 19 26.40 -15.36 7.52
N GLU A 20 26.93 -15.16 6.32
CA GLU A 20 26.45 -14.11 5.40
C GLU A 20 25.14 -14.57 4.73
N VAL A 21 24.04 -13.89 5.01
CA VAL A 21 22.73 -14.25 4.45
C VAL A 21 22.32 -13.30 3.33
N LYS A 22 22.05 -13.87 2.16
CA LYS A 22 21.51 -13.17 0.99
C LYS A 22 20.09 -13.64 0.69
N LEU A 23 19.11 -12.75 0.81
CA LEU A 23 17.70 -13.02 0.48
C LEU A 23 17.41 -12.68 -0.98
N MET A 24 16.87 -13.62 -1.74
CA MET A 24 16.50 -13.42 -3.16
C MET A 24 15.00 -13.38 -3.36
N ASN A 25 14.53 -12.56 -4.30
CA ASN A 25 13.13 -12.58 -4.69
C ASN A 25 12.80 -13.91 -5.42
N PRO A 26 11.73 -14.63 -5.05
CA PRO A 26 11.26 -15.83 -5.74
C PRO A 26 11.24 -15.72 -7.27
N LYS A 27 10.82 -14.55 -7.78
CA LYS A 27 10.70 -14.30 -9.23
C LYS A 27 12.04 -14.22 -9.95
N PHE A 28 13.13 -13.99 -9.23
CA PHE A 28 14.48 -14.03 -9.77
C PHE A 28 15.09 -15.43 -9.70
N VAL A 29 14.56 -16.30 -8.85
CA VAL A 29 14.95 -17.72 -8.75
C VAL A 29 14.19 -18.55 -9.79
N GLN A 30 12.90 -18.26 -10.02
CA GLN A 30 12.02 -19.03 -10.92
C GLN A 30 12.61 -19.35 -12.31
N PRO A 31 13.34 -18.45 -13.02
CA PRO A 31 13.93 -18.77 -14.32
C PRO A 31 15.02 -19.85 -14.30
N TYR A 32 15.55 -20.20 -13.12
CA TYR A 32 16.62 -21.19 -12.94
C TYR A 32 16.08 -22.57 -12.52
N VAL A 33 14.77 -22.71 -12.26
CA VAL A 33 14.17 -23.99 -11.88
C VAL A 33 14.09 -24.91 -13.09
N LYS A 34 14.67 -26.10 -12.99
CA LYS A 34 14.67 -27.13 -14.02
C LYS A 34 13.72 -28.26 -13.63
N GLY A 35 12.79 -28.61 -14.52
CA GLY A 35 11.86 -29.72 -14.31
C GLY A 35 10.73 -29.43 -13.32
N ASN A 36 10.17 -30.48 -12.73
CA ASN A 36 9.05 -30.39 -11.79
C ASN A 36 9.48 -29.84 -10.43
N LYS A 37 8.52 -29.27 -9.70
CA LYS A 37 8.77 -28.72 -8.36
C LYS A 37 9.14 -29.82 -7.37
N ASN A 38 10.35 -29.73 -6.81
CA ASN A 38 10.81 -30.50 -5.66
C ASN A 38 11.92 -29.72 -4.94
N ASP A 39 12.25 -30.13 -3.71
CA ASP A 39 13.21 -29.39 -2.86
C ASP A 39 14.63 -29.36 -3.47
N TYR A 40 15.02 -30.41 -4.19
CA TYR A 40 16.32 -30.49 -4.85
C TYR A 40 16.46 -29.42 -5.96
N ASN A 41 15.47 -29.35 -6.86
CA ASN A 41 15.45 -28.40 -7.98
C ASN A 41 15.34 -26.96 -7.48
N ASP A 42 14.59 -26.72 -6.40
CA ASP A 42 14.48 -25.40 -5.78
C ASP A 42 15.84 -24.98 -5.17
N ALA A 43 16.55 -25.89 -4.48
CA ALA A 43 17.88 -25.62 -3.95
C ALA A 43 18.93 -25.38 -5.06
N GLU A 44 18.92 -26.19 -6.10
CA GLU A 44 19.80 -26.01 -7.27
C GLU A 44 19.57 -24.66 -7.94
N ALA A 45 18.30 -24.28 -8.17
CA ALA A 45 17.93 -23.00 -8.76
C ALA A 45 18.43 -21.80 -7.92
N ILE A 46 18.33 -21.89 -6.59
CA ILE A 46 18.85 -20.87 -5.67
C ILE A 46 20.38 -20.76 -5.81
N CYS A 47 21.08 -21.90 -5.85
CA CYS A 47 22.54 -21.93 -6.03
C CYS A 47 22.99 -21.36 -7.39
N GLU A 48 22.25 -21.61 -8.47
CA GLU A 48 22.55 -21.01 -9.77
C GLU A 48 22.24 -19.51 -9.82
N ALA A 49 21.13 -19.10 -9.20
CA ALA A 49 20.68 -17.71 -9.20
C ALA A 49 21.66 -16.81 -8.43
N VAL A 50 22.14 -17.24 -7.26
CA VAL A 50 23.02 -16.43 -6.40
C VAL A 50 24.36 -16.11 -7.04
N GLN A 51 24.86 -16.96 -7.96
CA GLN A 51 26.13 -16.77 -8.66
C GLN A 51 26.08 -15.69 -9.74
N ARG A 52 24.90 -15.19 -10.11
CA ARG A 52 24.77 -14.23 -11.21
C ARG A 52 25.30 -12.85 -10.78
N PRO A 53 26.24 -12.24 -11.54
CA PRO A 53 26.83 -10.95 -11.15
C PRO A 53 25.83 -9.81 -10.96
N ASN A 54 24.71 -9.86 -11.70
CA ASN A 54 23.65 -8.86 -11.66
C ASN A 54 22.49 -9.25 -10.74
N MET A 55 22.65 -10.28 -9.90
CA MET A 55 21.60 -10.71 -8.97
C MET A 55 21.29 -9.61 -7.95
N ARG A 56 20.00 -9.44 -7.65
CA ARG A 56 19.51 -8.45 -6.69
C ARG A 56 18.98 -9.13 -5.45
N PHE A 57 19.49 -8.70 -4.31
CA PHE A 57 19.07 -9.19 -3.00
C PHE A 57 18.08 -8.23 -2.34
N VAL A 58 17.28 -8.78 -1.43
CA VAL A 58 16.32 -8.04 -0.61
C VAL A 58 16.98 -7.75 0.72
N ASP A 59 16.96 -6.49 1.16
CA ASP A 59 17.49 -6.15 2.48
C ASP A 59 16.72 -6.86 3.58
N LEU A 60 17.49 -7.32 4.57
CA LEU A 60 16.96 -7.85 5.81
C LEU A 60 16.24 -6.74 6.57
N LYS A 61 14.99 -7.00 6.95
CA LYS A 61 14.20 -6.07 7.76
C LYS A 61 14.48 -6.29 9.24
N THR A 62 14.54 -5.20 9.99
CA THR A 62 14.62 -5.27 11.45
C THR A 62 13.30 -5.79 12.02
N PRO A 63 13.29 -6.37 13.23
CA PRO A 63 12.06 -6.77 13.91
C PRO A 63 11.04 -5.63 14.01
N GLU A 64 11.48 -4.40 14.26
CA GLU A 64 10.62 -3.21 14.36
C GLU A 64 9.99 -2.88 13.01
N GLN A 65 10.76 -2.95 11.91
CA GLN A 65 10.21 -2.77 10.56
C GLN A 65 9.17 -3.85 10.25
N GLN A 66 9.41 -5.11 10.63
CA GLN A 66 8.44 -6.18 10.45
C GLN A 66 7.17 -5.96 11.29
N ALA A 67 7.30 -5.51 12.54
CA ALA A 67 6.17 -5.21 13.41
C ALA A 67 5.26 -4.14 12.80
N VAL A 68 5.84 -3.05 12.27
CA VAL A 68 5.06 -2.01 11.57
C VAL A 68 4.38 -2.57 10.32
N LEU A 69 5.05 -3.46 9.56
CA LEU A 69 4.41 -4.13 8.43
C LEU A 69 3.25 -5.02 8.86
N HIS A 70 3.32 -5.69 10.01
CA HIS A 70 2.22 -6.46 10.56
C HIS A 70 1.02 -5.56 10.87
N LEU A 71 1.22 -4.37 11.46
CA LEU A 71 0.13 -3.39 11.67
C LEU A 71 -0.58 -3.06 10.35
N HIS A 72 0.20 -2.79 9.28
CA HIS A 72 -0.35 -2.53 7.95
C HIS A 72 -1.09 -3.73 7.33
N GLN A 73 -0.62 -4.95 7.55
CA GLN A 73 -1.23 -6.17 7.03
C GLN A 73 -2.53 -6.51 7.78
N SER A 74 -2.50 -6.48 9.11
CA SER A 74 -3.68 -6.69 9.97
C SER A 74 -4.77 -5.66 9.67
N ARG A 75 -4.40 -4.38 9.54
CA ARG A 75 -5.34 -3.34 9.13
C ARG A 75 -5.97 -3.64 7.76
N GLN A 76 -5.18 -4.10 6.79
CA GLN A 76 -5.70 -4.45 5.47
C GLN A 76 -6.64 -5.66 5.49
N LEU A 77 -6.35 -6.65 6.34
CA LEU A 77 -7.23 -7.80 6.55
C LEU A 77 -8.58 -7.32 7.09
N LEU A 78 -8.58 -6.57 8.18
CA LEU A 78 -9.81 -6.06 8.82
C LEU A 78 -10.61 -5.12 7.91
N ILE A 79 -9.95 -4.30 7.08
CA ILE A 79 -10.67 -3.47 6.09
C ILE A 79 -11.40 -4.34 5.07
N ARG A 80 -10.76 -5.41 4.58
CA ARG A 80 -11.42 -6.33 3.63
C ARG A 80 -12.59 -7.04 4.29
N GLU A 81 -12.41 -7.50 5.53
CA GLU A 81 -13.45 -8.13 6.32
C GLU A 81 -14.64 -7.18 6.55
N ARG A 82 -14.38 -5.95 7.00
CA ARG A 82 -15.42 -4.92 7.17
C ARG A 82 -16.21 -4.66 5.88
N VAL A 83 -15.52 -4.56 4.74
CA VAL A 83 -16.19 -4.38 3.44
C VAL A 83 -17.03 -5.62 3.09
N SER A 84 -16.51 -6.82 3.33
CA SER A 84 -17.23 -8.08 3.10
C SER A 84 -18.49 -8.18 3.95
N LEU A 85 -18.39 -7.91 5.25
CA LEU A 85 -19.50 -7.87 6.19
C LEU A 85 -20.55 -6.83 5.77
N GLY A 86 -20.11 -5.62 5.43
CA GLY A 86 -21.00 -4.56 4.97
C GLY A 86 -21.72 -4.89 3.66
N ASN A 87 -21.07 -5.62 2.74
CA ASN A 87 -21.72 -6.09 1.51
C ASN A 87 -22.70 -7.23 1.78
N HIS A 88 -22.34 -8.15 2.68
CA HIS A 88 -23.20 -9.26 3.09
C HIS A 88 -24.49 -8.76 3.76
N ILE A 89 -24.40 -7.82 4.71
CA ILE A 89 -25.57 -7.23 5.36
C ILE A 89 -26.47 -6.52 4.33
N ARG A 90 -25.87 -5.76 3.39
CA ARG A 90 -26.64 -5.13 2.30
C ARG A 90 -27.39 -6.15 1.45
N ALA A 91 -26.73 -7.26 1.09
CA ALA A 91 -27.35 -8.31 0.30
C ALA A 91 -28.52 -8.97 1.05
N LEU A 92 -28.29 -9.38 2.31
CA LEU A 92 -29.32 -9.99 3.15
C LEU A 92 -30.56 -9.10 3.31
N LEU A 93 -30.36 -7.81 3.63
CA LEU A 93 -31.48 -6.89 3.81
C LEU A 93 -32.20 -6.59 2.49
N SER A 94 -31.50 -6.61 1.36
CA SER A 94 -32.12 -6.40 0.04
C SER A 94 -33.06 -7.54 -0.38
N GLU A 95 -32.89 -8.77 0.14
CA GLU A 95 -33.83 -9.87 -0.10
C GLU A 95 -35.22 -9.60 0.49
N PHE A 96 -35.30 -8.74 1.50
CA PHE A 96 -36.54 -8.32 2.16
C PHE A 96 -36.98 -6.91 1.73
N GLY A 97 -36.50 -6.40 0.59
CA GLY A 97 -36.88 -5.10 0.04
C GLY A 97 -36.23 -3.89 0.72
N ILE A 98 -35.33 -4.11 1.69
CA ILE A 98 -34.67 -3.04 2.44
C ILE A 98 -33.37 -2.66 1.73
N VAL A 99 -33.40 -1.55 0.99
CA VAL A 99 -32.28 -1.09 0.15
C VAL A 99 -31.75 0.26 0.62
N PHE A 100 -30.43 0.37 0.78
CA PHE A 100 -29.75 1.61 1.17
C PHE A 100 -29.06 2.27 -0.03
N ALA A 101 -28.92 3.60 0.04
CA ALA A 101 -28.04 4.31 -0.89
C ALA A 101 -26.60 3.77 -0.80
N LYS A 102 -25.84 3.88 -1.91
CA LYS A 102 -24.43 3.46 -1.99
C LYS A 102 -23.51 4.41 -1.21
N SER A 103 -23.66 4.43 0.11
CA SER A 103 -22.91 5.25 1.05
C SER A 103 -22.63 4.41 2.31
N VAL A 104 -21.41 4.53 2.83
CA VAL A 104 -21.03 3.89 4.10
C VAL A 104 -21.76 4.57 5.25
N ARG A 105 -21.85 5.91 5.23
CA ARG A 105 -22.56 6.68 6.25
C ARG A 105 -24.04 6.31 6.34
N VAL A 106 -24.74 6.33 5.20
CA VAL A 106 -26.19 5.98 5.17
C VAL A 106 -26.38 4.55 5.67
N PHE A 107 -25.53 3.61 5.24
CA PHE A 107 -25.58 2.24 5.72
C PHE A 107 -25.38 2.13 7.25
N GLU A 108 -24.39 2.83 7.80
CA GLU A 108 -24.10 2.80 9.24
C GLU A 108 -25.20 3.46 10.08
N GLU A 109 -25.86 4.48 9.55
CA GLU A 109 -27.01 5.14 10.19
C GLU A 109 -28.29 4.29 10.10
N SER A 110 -28.53 3.62 8.96
CA SER A 110 -29.79 2.92 8.70
C SER A 110 -29.86 1.49 9.24
N VAL A 111 -28.75 0.74 9.27
CA VAL A 111 -28.78 -0.66 9.73
C VAL A 111 -29.29 -0.80 11.18
N PRO A 112 -28.82 0.00 12.15
CA PRO A 112 -29.34 -0.06 13.51
C PRO A 112 -30.84 0.23 13.59
N ALA A 113 -31.32 1.22 12.82
CA ALA A 113 -32.74 1.57 12.80
C ALA A 113 -33.61 0.44 12.26
N VAL A 114 -33.19 -0.19 11.15
CA VAL A 114 -33.89 -1.34 10.57
C VAL A 114 -33.94 -2.52 11.54
N LEU A 115 -32.83 -2.82 12.20
CA LEU A 115 -32.75 -3.94 13.14
C LEU A 115 -33.57 -3.70 14.42
N ALA A 116 -33.71 -2.45 14.86
CA ALA A 116 -34.50 -2.05 16.02
C ALA A 116 -36.00 -1.93 15.73
N ASP A 117 -36.38 -1.66 14.49
CA ASP A 117 -37.78 -1.57 14.08
C ASP A 117 -38.40 -2.96 13.95
N GLU A 118 -39.21 -3.37 14.92
CA GLU A 118 -39.92 -4.65 14.94
C GLU A 118 -41.14 -4.66 13.99
N THR A 119 -41.54 -3.52 13.45
CA THR A 119 -42.73 -3.41 12.60
C THR A 119 -42.47 -3.70 11.13
N ASN A 120 -41.20 -3.76 10.72
CA ASN A 120 -40.84 -4.10 9.34
C ASN A 120 -40.89 -5.61 9.05
N ASP A 121 -41.03 -5.94 7.77
CA ASP A 121 -41.21 -7.30 7.25
C ASP A 121 -39.97 -8.21 7.37
N LEU A 122 -38.92 -7.81 8.10
CA LEU A 122 -37.71 -8.60 8.26
C LEU A 122 -37.97 -9.78 9.23
N PRO A 123 -37.90 -11.04 8.78
CA PRO A 123 -38.15 -12.20 9.64
C PRO A 123 -37.18 -12.25 10.82
N ALA A 124 -37.66 -12.70 11.98
CA ALA A 124 -36.88 -12.71 13.21
C ALA A 124 -35.53 -13.46 13.11
N ILE A 125 -35.48 -14.55 12.32
CA ILE A 125 -34.24 -15.30 12.07
C ILE A 125 -33.23 -14.44 11.28
N SER A 126 -33.69 -13.80 10.20
CA SER A 126 -32.87 -12.90 9.37
C SER A 126 -32.39 -11.70 10.17
N ARG A 127 -33.25 -11.12 11.02
CA ARG A 127 -32.90 -10.02 11.93
C ARG A 127 -31.78 -10.40 12.89
N ARG A 128 -31.88 -11.56 13.54
CA ARG A 128 -30.81 -12.06 14.44
C ARG A 128 -29.50 -12.30 13.67
N SER A 129 -29.58 -12.94 12.50
CA SER A 129 -28.41 -13.18 11.65
C SER A 129 -27.72 -11.86 11.23
N ALA A 130 -28.50 -10.90 10.74
CA ALA A 130 -28.00 -9.57 10.39
C ALA A 130 -27.42 -8.82 11.60
N GLY A 131 -28.00 -8.98 12.79
CA GLY A 131 -27.48 -8.46 14.04
C GLY A 131 -26.09 -9.00 14.40
N VAL A 132 -25.87 -10.31 14.26
CA VAL A 132 -24.53 -10.92 14.48
C VAL A 132 -23.51 -10.36 13.50
N MET A 133 -23.87 -10.25 12.22
CA MET A 133 -23.00 -9.69 11.19
C MET A 133 -22.70 -8.20 11.43
N TRP A 134 -23.69 -7.44 11.91
CA TRP A 134 -23.53 -6.04 12.29
C TRP A 134 -22.58 -5.86 13.47
N ALA A 135 -22.69 -6.70 14.51
CA ALA A 135 -21.76 -6.68 15.63
C ALA A 135 -20.32 -6.99 15.18
N ALA A 136 -20.14 -7.98 14.29
CA ALA A 136 -18.83 -8.27 13.70
C ALA A 136 -18.30 -7.08 12.90
N TYR A 137 -19.15 -6.40 12.12
CA TYR A 137 -18.81 -5.22 11.35
C TYR A 137 -18.32 -4.08 12.26
N GLN A 138 -19.02 -3.80 13.36
CA GLN A 138 -18.63 -2.81 14.37
C GLN A 138 -17.31 -3.21 15.06
N LYS A 139 -17.12 -4.49 15.37
CA LYS A 139 -15.87 -4.97 15.96
C LYS A 139 -14.69 -4.74 15.02
N SER A 140 -14.82 -5.09 13.73
CA SER A 140 -13.77 -4.79 12.74
C SER A 140 -13.46 -3.29 12.66
N GLN A 141 -14.45 -2.40 12.81
CA GLN A 141 -14.20 -0.95 12.85
C GLN A 141 -13.35 -0.53 14.03
N SER A 142 -13.74 -0.93 15.24
CA SER A 142 -12.98 -0.60 16.45
C SER A 142 -11.55 -1.14 16.36
N SER A 143 -11.36 -2.40 15.94
CA SER A 143 -10.03 -2.98 15.76
C SER A 143 -9.19 -2.25 14.69
N ILE A 144 -9.80 -1.74 13.61
CA ILE A 144 -9.07 -0.90 12.63
C ILE A 144 -8.60 0.40 13.29
N ALA A 145 -9.47 1.07 14.06
CA ALA A 145 -9.13 2.30 14.75
C ALA A 145 -8.01 2.08 15.78
N ASP A 146 -8.00 0.94 16.47
CA ASP A 146 -6.96 0.56 17.43
C ASP A 146 -5.60 0.43 16.75
N LEU A 147 -5.53 -0.30 15.63
CA LEU A 147 -4.30 -0.43 14.84
C LEU A 147 -3.84 0.91 14.23
N GLU A 148 -4.77 1.78 13.85
CA GLU A 148 -4.44 3.13 13.37
C GLU A 148 -3.87 4.01 14.47
N ARG A 149 -4.35 3.89 15.71
CA ARG A 149 -3.79 4.58 16.87
C ARG A 149 -2.36 4.10 17.17
N GLU A 150 -2.13 2.79 17.15
CA GLU A 150 -0.79 2.23 17.36
C GLU A 150 0.19 2.71 16.27
N LEU A 151 -0.25 2.72 15.01
CA LEU A 151 0.55 3.25 13.90
C LEU A 151 0.85 4.75 14.05
N ALA A 152 -0.11 5.53 14.54
CA ALA A 152 0.08 6.96 14.80
C ALA A 152 1.07 7.23 15.94
N LEU A 153 1.05 6.41 17.00
CA LEU A 153 2.04 6.47 18.08
C LEU A 153 3.44 6.16 17.54
N TRP A 154 3.60 5.05 16.82
CA TRP A 154 4.88 4.70 16.19
C TRP A 154 5.38 5.81 15.25
N HIS A 155 4.48 6.39 14.45
CA HIS A 155 4.82 7.50 13.56
C HIS A 155 5.29 8.74 14.33
N LYS A 156 4.66 9.06 15.47
CA LYS A 156 5.03 10.20 16.30
C LYS A 156 6.46 10.07 16.80
N ASP A 157 6.93 8.87 17.10
CA ASP A 157 8.29 8.64 17.61
C ASP A 157 9.32 8.45 16.48
N ASN A 158 8.90 8.06 15.28
CA ASN A 158 9.79 7.82 14.15
C ASN A 158 10.07 9.07 13.30
N GLU A 159 11.28 9.63 13.38
CA GLU A 159 11.66 10.85 12.65
C GLU A 159 11.55 10.72 11.13
N ALA A 160 12.02 9.62 10.55
CA ALA A 160 11.95 9.40 9.10
C ALA A 160 10.49 9.39 8.61
N SER A 161 9.58 8.81 9.40
CA SER A 161 8.15 8.82 9.11
C SER A 161 7.57 10.23 9.17
N ARG A 162 7.94 11.03 10.18
CA ARG A 162 7.50 12.44 10.29
C ARG A 162 7.96 13.27 9.09
N ARG A 163 9.25 13.18 8.72
CA ARG A 163 9.81 13.90 7.55
C ARG A 163 9.10 13.51 6.25
N LEU A 164 8.75 12.23 6.08
CA LEU A 164 7.99 11.79 4.91
C LEU A 164 6.56 12.35 4.87
N ALA A 165 5.89 12.47 6.02
CA ALA A 165 4.52 12.99 6.10
C ALA A 165 4.40 14.50 5.81
N GLU A 166 5.51 15.23 5.75
CA GLU A 166 5.57 16.62 5.29
C GLU A 166 5.38 16.74 3.75
N VAL A 167 5.49 15.64 3.01
CA VAL A 167 5.32 15.65 1.55
C VAL A 167 3.82 15.66 1.22
N PRO A 168 3.33 16.62 0.40
CA PRO A 168 1.93 16.64 -0.02
C PRO A 168 1.48 15.30 -0.63
N GLY A 169 0.42 14.73 -0.05
CA GLY A 169 -0.11 13.42 -0.43
C GLY A 169 0.49 12.22 0.32
N ILE A 170 1.55 12.40 1.12
CA ILE A 170 2.06 11.35 2.02
C ILE A 170 1.48 11.61 3.40
N GLY A 171 0.53 10.78 3.85
CA GLY A 171 0.05 10.77 5.23
C GLY A 171 0.76 9.69 6.07
N ILE A 172 0.40 9.60 7.36
CA ILE A 172 0.94 8.64 8.34
C ILE A 172 1.06 7.23 7.75
N GLN A 173 -0.05 6.71 7.20
CA GLN A 173 -0.11 5.35 6.64
C GLN A 173 0.90 5.13 5.49
N THR A 174 1.10 6.14 4.64
CA THR A 174 2.05 6.06 3.53
C THR A 174 3.48 6.20 4.05
N ALA A 175 3.72 7.14 4.97
CA ALA A 175 5.02 7.39 5.55
C ALA A 175 5.55 6.18 6.34
N SER A 176 4.74 5.60 7.23
CA SER A 176 5.12 4.42 8.01
C SER A 176 5.37 3.20 7.13
N ALA A 177 4.54 2.98 6.10
CA ALA A 177 4.75 1.89 5.15
C ALA A 177 6.04 2.07 4.33
N LEU A 178 6.37 3.31 3.93
CA LEU A 178 7.61 3.62 3.22
C LEU A 178 8.83 3.33 4.10
N VAL A 179 8.87 3.80 5.35
CA VAL A 179 9.96 3.51 6.28
C VAL A 179 10.08 2.00 6.53
N ALA A 180 8.98 1.32 6.79
CA ALA A 180 8.99 -0.11 7.12
C ALA A 180 9.40 -1.01 5.93
N LYS A 181 9.18 -0.55 4.68
CA LYS A 181 9.56 -1.32 3.47
C LYS A 181 10.91 -0.95 2.89
N LEU A 182 11.29 0.33 2.95
CA LEU A 182 12.49 0.85 2.32
C LEU A 182 13.64 1.04 3.31
N GLY A 183 13.38 1.01 4.61
CA GLY A 183 14.38 1.33 5.64
C GLY A 183 14.96 2.73 5.44
N ASN A 184 16.29 2.82 5.42
CA ASN A 184 17.00 4.07 5.12
C ASN A 184 17.07 4.37 3.60
N GLY A 185 16.54 3.49 2.73
CA GLY A 185 16.51 3.69 1.29
C GLY A 185 17.86 3.61 0.57
N ARG A 186 18.99 3.38 1.28
CA ARG A 186 20.34 3.38 0.71
C ARG A 186 20.66 2.16 -0.16
N SER A 187 19.86 1.10 -0.06
CA SER A 187 19.93 -0.05 -0.98
C SER A 187 19.46 0.24 -2.39
N PHE A 188 18.74 1.36 -2.58
CA PHE A 188 18.37 1.85 -3.90
C PHE A 188 19.38 2.91 -4.35
N ARG A 189 19.89 2.78 -5.58
CA ARG A 189 20.86 3.71 -6.17
C ARG A 189 20.29 5.11 -6.37
N ASN A 190 19.00 5.19 -6.65
CA ASN A 190 18.28 6.44 -6.87
C ASN A 190 16.76 6.25 -6.72
N GLY A 191 16.03 7.36 -6.65
CA GLY A 191 14.57 7.34 -6.54
C GLY A 191 13.84 6.69 -7.73
N ARG A 192 14.46 6.57 -8.92
CA ARG A 192 13.83 5.84 -10.04
C ARG A 192 13.77 4.35 -9.75
N GLU A 193 14.74 3.79 -9.04
CA GLU A 193 14.69 2.40 -8.60
C GLU A 193 13.60 2.17 -7.56
N VAL A 194 13.36 3.12 -6.64
CA VAL A 194 12.20 3.05 -5.72
C VAL A 194 10.88 3.11 -6.50
N ALA A 195 10.76 4.02 -7.48
CA ALA A 195 9.57 4.07 -8.34
C ALA A 195 9.36 2.76 -9.12
N ALA A 196 10.43 2.10 -9.57
CA ALA A 196 10.36 0.80 -10.23
C ALA A 196 9.97 -0.32 -9.25
N PHE A 197 10.54 -0.33 -8.04
CA PHE A 197 10.22 -1.27 -6.96
C PHE A 197 8.74 -1.20 -6.57
N VAL A 198 8.16 -0.01 -6.52
CA VAL A 198 6.72 0.20 -6.26
C VAL A 198 5.85 -0.18 -7.47
N GLY A 199 6.40 -0.12 -8.69
CA GLY A 199 5.68 -0.37 -9.94
C GLY A 199 4.97 0.87 -10.51
N LEU A 200 5.63 2.03 -10.40
CA LEU A 200 5.15 3.32 -10.92
C LEU A 200 5.85 3.77 -12.20
N VAL A 201 6.73 2.94 -12.77
CA VAL A 201 7.43 3.21 -14.03
C VAL A 201 6.64 2.64 -15.22
N PRO A 202 6.69 3.28 -16.40
CA PRO A 202 6.02 2.76 -17.60
C PRO A 202 6.62 1.42 -18.03
N LYS A 203 5.79 0.54 -18.59
CA LYS A 203 6.25 -0.65 -19.29
C LYS A 203 6.85 -0.22 -20.63
N GLN A 204 8.07 -0.65 -20.92
CA GLN A 204 8.72 -0.41 -22.20
C GLN A 204 8.48 -1.61 -23.13
N ALA A 205 8.05 -1.34 -24.36
CA ALA A 205 8.02 -2.27 -25.47
C ALA A 205 8.85 -1.66 -26.59
N SER A 206 10.08 -2.13 -26.74
CA SER A 206 10.99 -1.68 -27.79
C SER A 206 11.23 -2.81 -28.77
N SER A 207 11.05 -2.56 -30.07
CA SER A 207 11.49 -3.46 -31.15
C SER A 207 12.07 -2.63 -32.30
N GLY A 208 13.13 -3.14 -32.94
CA GLY A 208 13.75 -2.51 -34.11
C GLY A 208 14.11 -1.02 -33.94
N GLY A 209 14.63 -0.62 -32.77
CA GLY A 209 15.03 0.76 -32.49
C GLY A 209 13.89 1.74 -32.17
N LYS A 210 12.63 1.31 -32.19
CA LYS A 210 11.48 2.15 -31.80
C LYS A 210 11.11 1.88 -30.35
N GLU A 211 11.23 2.89 -29.49
CA GLU A 211 10.80 2.80 -28.10
C GLU A 211 9.32 3.17 -27.96
N LYS A 212 8.50 2.26 -27.43
CA LYS A 212 7.11 2.54 -27.06
C LYS A 212 6.91 2.36 -25.56
N LEU A 213 6.53 3.45 -24.89
CA LEU A 213 6.12 3.42 -23.49
C LEU A 213 4.61 3.12 -23.39
N LEU A 214 4.26 2.13 -22.58
CA LEU A 214 2.89 1.69 -22.31
C LEU A 214 2.45 2.13 -20.89
N GLY A 215 1.38 1.53 -20.38
CA GLY A 215 0.94 1.74 -18.99
C GLY A 215 2.00 1.32 -17.97
N ILE A 216 1.79 1.68 -16.69
CA ILE A 216 2.73 1.34 -15.62
C ILE A 216 2.96 -0.17 -15.50
N ILE A 217 4.18 -0.55 -15.09
CA ILE A 217 4.46 -1.92 -14.69
C ILE A 217 3.65 -2.20 -13.42
N LYS A 218 2.68 -3.12 -13.48
CA LYS A 218 1.97 -3.57 -12.27
C LYS A 218 2.80 -4.59 -11.46
N ARG A 219 4.08 -4.74 -11.80
CA ARG A 219 5.10 -5.54 -11.12
C ARG A 219 5.77 -4.67 -10.05
N GLY A 220 5.83 -5.14 -8.81
CA GLY A 220 6.38 -4.38 -7.67
C GLY A 220 5.47 -4.39 -6.45
N ASP A 221 5.75 -3.53 -5.47
CA ASP A 221 4.98 -3.42 -4.23
C ASP A 221 3.61 -2.77 -4.46
N GLY A 222 2.58 -3.62 -4.61
CA GLY A 222 1.22 -3.18 -4.85
C GLY A 222 0.61 -2.38 -3.69
N TYR A 223 1.11 -2.56 -2.46
CA TYR A 223 0.60 -1.84 -1.30
C TYR A 223 1.08 -0.39 -1.29
N LEU A 224 2.39 -0.17 -1.40
CA LEU A 224 2.97 1.18 -1.52
C LEU A 224 2.40 1.92 -2.73
N ARG A 225 2.23 1.22 -3.86
CA ARG A 225 1.64 1.82 -5.06
C ARG A 225 0.23 2.31 -4.80
N ARG A 226 -0.59 1.51 -4.11
CA ARG A 226 -1.95 1.92 -3.75
C ARG A 226 -1.93 3.15 -2.85
N LEU A 227 -1.10 3.14 -1.80
CA LEU A 227 -1.00 4.27 -0.86
C LEU A 227 -0.55 5.57 -1.54
N LEU A 228 0.52 5.52 -2.35
CA LEU A 228 1.02 6.68 -3.09
C LEU A 228 0.02 7.22 -4.10
N VAL A 229 -0.69 6.34 -4.82
CA VAL A 229 -1.73 6.77 -5.78
C VAL A 229 -2.93 7.37 -5.08
N GLN A 230 -3.36 6.85 -3.93
CA GLN A 230 -4.43 7.46 -3.13
C GLN A 230 -3.99 8.82 -2.58
N GLY A 231 -2.75 8.92 -2.10
CA GLY A 231 -2.12 10.18 -1.72
C GLY A 231 -2.15 11.23 -2.83
N ALA A 232 -1.70 10.85 -4.02
CA ALA A 232 -1.73 11.71 -5.19
C ALA A 232 -3.15 12.15 -5.59
N LYS A 233 -4.14 11.24 -5.50
CA LYS A 233 -5.55 11.58 -5.74
C LYS A 233 -6.10 12.57 -4.73
N SER A 234 -5.68 12.49 -3.46
CA SER A 234 -6.06 13.45 -2.42
C SER A 234 -5.56 14.86 -2.77
N VAL A 235 -4.30 14.99 -3.19
CA VAL A 235 -3.72 16.27 -3.66
C VAL A 235 -4.51 16.82 -4.85
N ILE A 236 -4.79 16.00 -5.86
CA ILE A 236 -5.58 16.41 -7.04
C ILE A 236 -6.99 16.86 -6.64
N ARG A 237 -7.64 16.18 -5.69
CA ARG A 237 -8.95 16.57 -5.17
C ARG A 237 -8.89 17.94 -4.48
N GLN A 238 -7.84 18.19 -3.70
CA GLN A 238 -7.63 19.49 -3.05
C GLN A 238 -7.40 20.61 -4.07
N VAL A 239 -6.56 20.39 -5.08
CA VAL A 239 -6.30 21.33 -6.18
C VAL A 239 -7.61 21.71 -6.87
N LYS A 240 -8.39 20.71 -7.30
CA LYS A 240 -9.69 20.93 -7.95
C LYS A 240 -10.67 21.71 -7.06
N ARG A 241 -10.73 21.37 -5.77
CA ARG A 241 -11.60 22.07 -4.81
C ARG A 241 -11.22 23.54 -4.66
N ARG A 242 -9.92 23.87 -4.67
CA ARG A 242 -9.44 25.25 -4.57
C ARG A 242 -9.75 26.04 -5.85
N HIS A 243 -9.56 25.44 -7.02
CA HIS A 243 -9.97 26.04 -8.30
C HIS A 243 -11.47 26.35 -8.33
N SER A 244 -12.32 25.42 -7.89
CA SER A 244 -13.77 25.66 -7.76
C SER A 244 -14.14 26.77 -6.79
N ALA A 245 -13.23 27.13 -5.87
CA ALA A 245 -13.39 28.24 -4.94
C ALA A 245 -12.68 29.54 -5.40
N GLY A 246 -12.21 29.60 -6.65
CA GLY A 246 -11.51 30.78 -7.20
C GLY A 246 -10.08 30.99 -6.69
N LEU A 247 -9.50 29.99 -6.01
CA LEU A 247 -8.15 30.08 -5.43
C LEU A 247 -7.13 29.30 -6.28
N ALA A 248 -5.87 29.74 -6.28
CA ALA A 248 -4.76 28.96 -6.81
C ALA A 248 -4.70 27.57 -6.14
N GLY A 249 -4.46 26.52 -6.93
CA GLY A 249 -4.54 25.13 -6.47
C GLY A 249 -3.46 24.73 -5.46
N GLY A 250 -2.42 25.55 -5.32
CA GLY A 250 -1.30 25.33 -4.40
C GLY A 250 -0.33 24.26 -4.87
N HIS A 251 -0.41 23.83 -6.13
CA HIS A 251 0.52 22.87 -6.72
C HIS A 251 0.67 23.11 -8.24
N PRO A 252 1.42 24.14 -8.67
CA PRO A 252 1.46 24.60 -10.07
C PRO A 252 1.76 23.50 -11.10
N TRP A 253 2.68 22.59 -10.77
CA TRP A 253 3.01 21.45 -11.64
C TRP A 253 1.85 20.46 -11.84
N VAL A 254 1.01 20.25 -10.81
CA VAL A 254 -0.19 19.38 -10.92
C VAL A 254 -1.28 20.11 -11.70
N GLU A 255 -1.44 21.41 -11.46
CA GLU A 255 -2.40 22.28 -12.16
C GLU A 255 -2.15 22.26 -13.67
N SER A 256 -0.92 22.58 -14.10
CA SER A 256 -0.52 22.57 -15.51
C SER A 256 -0.72 21.19 -16.17
N LEU A 257 -0.51 20.10 -15.43
CA LEU A 257 -0.76 18.76 -15.96
C LEU A 257 -2.25 18.45 -16.10
N LEU A 258 -3.10 18.95 -15.20
CA LEU A 258 -4.54 18.70 -15.23
C LEU A 258 -5.24 19.43 -16.39
N GLU A 259 -4.66 20.52 -16.89
CA GLU A 259 -5.13 21.22 -18.10
C GLU A 259 -5.06 20.35 -19.36
N HIS A 260 -4.05 19.47 -19.43
CA HIS A 260 -3.72 18.76 -20.67
C HIS A 260 -3.79 17.23 -20.56
N LYS A 261 -3.94 16.67 -19.34
CA LYS A 261 -3.89 15.23 -19.09
C LYS A 261 -5.03 14.77 -18.19
N HIS A 262 -5.53 13.56 -18.49
CA HIS A 262 -6.54 12.91 -17.67
C HIS A 262 -6.08 12.76 -16.20
N PRO A 263 -6.94 13.03 -15.18
CA PRO A 263 -6.55 13.02 -13.76
C PRO A 263 -5.85 11.75 -13.27
N ASN A 264 -6.26 10.57 -13.77
CA ASN A 264 -5.58 9.32 -13.44
C ASN A 264 -4.11 9.28 -13.93
N LYS A 265 -3.78 9.89 -15.07
CA LYS A 265 -2.40 9.99 -15.55
C LYS A 265 -1.59 10.92 -14.66
N VAL A 266 -2.20 12.05 -14.25
CA VAL A 266 -1.58 12.99 -13.30
C VAL A 266 -1.34 12.33 -11.94
N ALA A 267 -2.30 11.54 -11.44
CA ALA A 267 -2.14 10.80 -10.19
C ALA A 267 -0.96 9.82 -10.22
N ILE A 268 -0.76 9.10 -11.33
CA ILE A 268 0.41 8.23 -11.50
C ILE A 268 1.71 9.04 -11.56
N ALA A 269 1.73 10.15 -12.30
CA ALA A 269 2.91 11.00 -12.40
C ALA A 269 3.30 11.61 -11.04
N LEU A 270 2.31 12.07 -10.27
CA LEU A 270 2.52 12.59 -8.93
C LEU A 270 2.95 11.50 -7.96
N ALA A 271 2.33 10.32 -7.98
CA ALA A 271 2.76 9.17 -7.17
C ALA A 271 4.22 8.76 -7.47
N ASN A 272 4.64 8.80 -8.74
CA ASN A 272 6.03 8.55 -9.14
C ASN A 272 6.97 9.62 -8.56
N LYS A 273 6.60 10.90 -8.65
CA LYS A 273 7.34 12.01 -8.04
C LYS A 273 7.46 11.85 -6.52
N MET A 274 6.37 11.51 -5.83
CA MET A 274 6.33 11.25 -4.39
C MET A 274 7.26 10.08 -3.99
N ALA A 275 7.27 8.98 -4.75
CA ALA A 275 8.18 7.85 -4.50
C ALA A 275 9.67 8.27 -4.60
N ARG A 276 9.99 9.12 -5.58
CA ARG A 276 11.36 9.66 -5.76
C ARG A 276 11.75 10.61 -4.64
N ILE A 277 10.85 11.47 -4.19
CA ILE A 277 11.07 12.37 -3.03
C ILE A 277 11.26 11.55 -1.77
N ALA A 278 10.43 10.51 -1.55
CA ALA A 278 10.55 9.63 -0.40
C ALA A 278 11.93 8.98 -0.31
N TRP A 279 12.49 8.54 -1.44
CA TRP A 279 13.86 8.04 -1.48
C TRP A 279 14.89 9.11 -1.06
N VAL A 280 14.76 10.35 -1.54
CA VAL A 280 15.69 11.44 -1.15
C VAL A 280 15.63 11.69 0.36
N ILE A 281 14.43 11.77 0.93
CA ILE A 281 14.23 12.00 2.37
C ILE A 281 14.84 10.87 3.20
N LEU A 282 14.65 9.62 2.78
CA LEU A 282 15.19 8.46 3.49
C LEU A 282 16.71 8.34 3.34
N ALA A 283 17.21 8.39 2.11
CA ALA A 283 18.62 8.10 1.81
C ALA A 283 19.58 9.23 2.20
N ARG A 284 19.11 10.49 2.15
CA ARG A 284 19.94 11.68 2.46
C ARG A 284 19.61 12.32 3.81
N GLU A 285 18.62 11.79 4.53
CA GLU A 285 18.18 12.32 5.82
C GLU A 285 17.73 13.80 5.78
N GLU A 286 17.34 14.28 4.59
CA GLU A 286 16.89 15.66 4.39
C GLU A 286 15.40 15.83 4.73
N ARG A 287 15.00 17.05 5.10
CA ARG A 287 13.58 17.46 5.12
C ARG A 287 13.09 17.83 3.73
N ASN A 288 11.78 17.81 3.53
CA ASN A 288 11.18 18.15 2.24
C ASN A 288 11.43 19.63 1.88
N ARG A 289 12.41 19.91 1.01
CA ARG A 289 12.76 21.26 0.56
C ARG A 289 11.65 21.95 -0.26
N CYS A 290 10.65 21.20 -0.74
CA CYS A 290 9.53 21.74 -1.52
C CYS A 290 8.43 22.41 -0.68
N ALA A 291 8.51 22.39 0.66
CA ALA A 291 7.55 23.12 1.50
C ALA A 291 7.78 24.65 1.53
N THR A 292 8.91 25.12 1.00
CA THR A 292 9.40 26.50 1.13
C THR A 292 9.09 27.43 -0.05
N THR A 293 8.23 27.01 -0.99
CA THR A 293 7.73 27.88 -2.06
C THR A 293 6.21 27.84 -2.03
N GLN A 294 5.66 28.44 -0.96
CA GLN A 294 4.25 28.83 -0.85
C GLN A 294 4.09 30.25 -1.36
#